data_AF-A0A7X5U5N4-F1
#
_entry.id   AF-A0A7X5U5N4-F1
#
_cell.length_a   1.000
_cell.length_b   1.000
_cell.length_c   1.000
_cell.angle_alpha   90.00
_cell.angle_beta   90.00
_cell.angle_gamma   90.00
#
_symmetry.space_group_name_H-M   'P 1'
#
loop_
_entity.id
_entity.type
_entity.pdbx_description
1 polymer ?
#
loop_
_entity_poly.entity_id
_entity_poly.type
_entity_poly.pdbx_seq_one_letter_code
_entity_poly.pdbx_strand_id
1 'polypeptide(L)'
;MTATPLRARIMPYQKTAAALATENDIPLQGERVRETDTGREKTGDGETHYNDLDYDDDPAKLDGVTETGLTVLTGDPAAARAAIGAVSTTDIAAAVNNVINGAPGALDTLNELATALGDDANFAATVTNALAGKAAAAAVLLSLAANPDQLATGTITRSATSAATGFSVSWPDGATGTFTGTESTSFPGAIDSYVVTHVLSAVTTTYTQPALTRDSSGAVTNRPAIVVS
;
A
#
# COMPACT_ATOMS: atom_id res chain seq x y z
N MET A 1 -44.17 43.23 63.61
CA MET A 1 -44.08 42.46 62.36
C MET A 1 -44.96 43.13 61.31
N THR A 2 -44.42 44.13 60.64
CA THR A 2 -45.03 44.71 59.44
C THR A 2 -44.56 43.88 58.26
N ALA A 3 -45.46 43.12 57.65
CA ALA A 3 -45.17 42.33 56.46
C ALA A 3 -44.81 43.28 55.31
N THR A 4 -43.55 43.24 54.85
CA THR A 4 -43.11 43.88 53.61
C THR A 4 -43.90 43.27 52.46
N PRO A 5 -44.62 44.06 51.63
CA PRO A 5 -45.47 43.51 50.58
C PRO A 5 -44.60 42.82 49.53
N LEU A 6 -44.90 41.54 49.23
CA LEU A 6 -44.35 40.84 48.06
C LEU A 6 -44.72 41.63 46.80
N ARG A 7 -43.77 42.41 46.26
CA ARG A 7 -43.92 43.02 44.94
C ARG A 7 -43.56 41.95 43.91
N ALA A 8 -44.57 41.29 43.36
CA ALA A 8 -44.38 40.49 42.15
C ALA A 8 -43.94 41.42 41.01
N ARG A 9 -42.63 41.50 40.76
CA ARG A 9 -42.04 42.29 39.68
C ARG A 9 -41.90 41.44 38.43
N ILE A 10 -42.75 41.73 37.45
CA ILE A 10 -42.73 41.09 36.12
C ILE A 10 -41.63 41.71 35.22
N MET A 11 -40.96 42.77 35.66
CA MET A 11 -39.85 43.44 34.95
C MET A 11 -38.64 43.59 35.89
N PRO A 12 -37.40 43.52 35.37
CA PRO A 12 -36.19 43.66 36.19
C PRO A 12 -36.25 44.98 36.95
N TYR A 13 -35.89 44.97 38.22
CA TYR A 13 -35.97 46.20 39.00
C TYR A 13 -34.82 47.13 38.65
N GLN A 14 -35.08 48.33 38.13
CA GLN A 14 -34.01 49.23 37.69
C GLN A 14 -34.23 50.66 38.18
N LYS A 15 -33.25 51.19 38.90
CA LYS A 15 -33.13 52.61 39.32
C LYS A 15 -31.63 52.96 39.37
N THR A 16 -31.29 54.21 39.69
CA THR A 16 -29.88 54.57 39.96
C THR A 16 -29.37 53.86 41.22
N ALA A 17 -28.06 53.61 41.30
CA ALA A 17 -27.41 52.98 42.45
C ALA A 17 -27.79 53.69 43.77
N ALA A 18 -27.75 55.02 43.78
CA ALA A 18 -28.13 55.82 44.95
C ALA A 18 -29.59 55.66 45.37
N ALA A 19 -30.51 55.53 44.40
CA ALA A 19 -31.93 55.33 44.70
C ALA A 19 -32.21 53.92 45.24
N LEU A 20 -31.56 52.90 44.68
CA LEU A 20 -31.64 51.51 45.17
C LEU A 20 -31.03 51.39 46.57
N ALA A 21 -29.89 52.05 46.80
CA ALA A 21 -29.21 52.02 48.09
C ALA A 21 -29.96 52.75 49.20
N THR A 22 -30.73 53.79 48.85
CA THR A 22 -31.59 54.52 49.80
C THR A 22 -32.82 53.70 50.19
N GLU A 23 -33.41 53.00 49.23
CA GLU A 23 -34.56 52.13 49.48
C GLU A 23 -34.14 50.87 50.25
N ASN A 24 -32.99 50.32 49.90
CA ASN A 24 -32.37 49.16 50.53
C ASN A 24 -33.34 48.00 50.77
N ASP A 25 -34.23 47.71 49.83
CA ASP A 25 -35.19 46.61 49.95
C ASP A 25 -34.47 45.24 49.88
N ILE A 26 -35.13 44.17 50.33
CA ILE A 26 -34.70 42.77 50.13
C ILE A 26 -35.28 42.28 48.80
N PRO A 27 -34.47 42.09 47.74
CA PRO A 27 -34.96 41.57 46.47
C PRO A 27 -35.33 40.09 46.57
N LEU A 28 -36.31 39.64 45.80
CA LEU A 28 -36.77 38.25 45.84
C LEU A 28 -35.68 37.29 45.34
N GLN A 29 -35.77 36.01 45.73
CA GLN A 29 -34.85 34.98 45.25
C GLN A 29 -34.89 34.90 43.70
N GLY A 30 -33.75 35.12 43.06
CA GLY A 30 -33.60 35.15 41.60
C GLY A 30 -34.06 36.46 40.93
N GLU A 31 -34.52 37.47 41.67
CA GLU A 31 -34.85 38.78 41.12
C GLU A 31 -33.57 39.52 40.72
N ARG A 32 -33.46 39.93 39.44
CA ARG A 32 -32.36 40.79 38.99
C ARG A 32 -32.68 42.25 39.24
N VAL A 33 -31.82 42.91 39.98
CA VAL A 33 -31.85 44.34 40.25
C VAL A 33 -30.70 45.01 39.49
N ARG A 34 -31.00 46.01 38.67
CA ARG A 34 -30.01 46.72 37.83
C ARG A 34 -29.86 48.17 38.23
N GLU A 35 -28.61 48.59 38.41
CA GLU A 35 -28.23 49.99 38.55
C GLU A 35 -28.20 50.65 37.17
N THR A 36 -29.05 51.65 36.93
CA THR A 36 -29.18 52.29 35.60
C THR A 36 -27.99 53.17 35.23
N ASP A 37 -27.26 53.66 36.21
CA ASP A 37 -26.12 54.58 36.10
C ASP A 37 -24.77 53.86 36.01
N THR A 38 -24.59 52.75 36.72
CA THR A 38 -23.36 51.94 36.66
C THR A 38 -23.47 50.78 35.68
N GLY A 39 -24.71 50.38 35.34
CA GLY A 39 -24.99 49.20 34.52
C GLY A 39 -24.83 47.86 35.25
N ARG A 40 -24.41 47.86 36.52
CA ARG A 40 -24.18 46.64 37.31
C ARG A 40 -25.50 46.02 37.77
N GLU A 41 -25.48 44.71 38.00
CA GLU A 41 -26.65 43.95 38.47
C GLU A 41 -26.33 43.20 39.77
N LYS A 42 -27.35 43.05 40.61
CA LYS A 42 -27.37 42.17 41.77
C LYS A 42 -28.58 41.26 41.66
N THR A 43 -28.37 39.96 41.80
CA THR A 43 -29.43 38.97 41.92
C THR A 43 -29.77 38.76 43.39
N GLY A 44 -31.05 38.91 43.71
CA GLY A 44 -31.59 38.68 45.06
C GLY A 44 -31.56 37.21 45.46
N ASP A 45 -31.33 36.98 46.75
CA ASP A 45 -31.42 35.66 47.38
C ASP A 45 -32.73 35.47 48.14
N GLY A 46 -33.54 36.53 48.28
CA GLY A 46 -34.81 36.55 49.03
C GLY A 46 -34.67 36.91 50.51
N GLU A 47 -33.45 37.14 51.01
CA GLU A 47 -33.18 37.33 52.44
C GLU A 47 -32.30 38.56 52.72
N THR A 48 -31.35 38.88 51.83
CA THR A 48 -30.35 39.93 52.01
C THR A 48 -30.82 41.26 51.42
N HIS A 49 -30.59 42.34 52.17
CA HIS A 49 -30.88 43.70 51.71
C HIS A 49 -29.98 44.10 50.54
N TYR A 50 -30.49 44.95 49.64
CA TYR A 50 -29.79 45.38 48.42
C TYR A 50 -28.35 45.85 48.64
N ASN A 51 -28.10 46.61 49.70
CA ASN A 51 -26.76 47.15 50.01
C ASN A 51 -25.75 46.06 50.39
N ASP A 52 -26.22 44.95 50.94
CA ASP A 52 -25.40 43.85 51.44
C ASP A 52 -25.29 42.68 50.45
N LEU A 53 -26.03 42.73 49.33
CA LEU A 53 -25.87 41.78 48.23
C LEU A 53 -24.58 42.06 47.44
N ASP A 54 -23.86 41.01 47.08
CA ASP A 54 -22.74 41.11 46.14
C ASP A 54 -23.24 41.38 44.72
N TYR A 55 -22.39 41.97 43.88
CA TYR A 55 -22.71 42.13 42.47
C TYR A 55 -22.59 40.81 41.70
N ASP A 56 -23.37 40.64 40.65
CA ASP A 56 -23.35 39.40 39.86
C ASP A 56 -22.05 39.23 39.05
N ASP A 57 -21.30 40.32 38.85
CA ASP A 57 -19.93 40.30 38.32
C ASP A 57 -18.85 40.18 39.41
N ASP A 58 -19.25 40.05 40.69
CA ASP A 58 -18.31 39.81 41.78
C ASP A 58 -17.74 38.39 41.66
N PRO A 59 -16.40 38.22 41.67
CA PRO A 59 -15.77 36.91 41.66
C PRO A 59 -16.27 35.96 42.75
N ALA A 60 -16.73 36.47 43.91
CA ALA A 60 -17.29 35.64 44.98
C ALA A 60 -18.63 34.96 44.62
N LYS A 61 -19.44 35.58 43.75
CA LYS A 61 -20.71 35.01 43.25
C LYS A 61 -20.54 34.02 42.10
N LEU A 62 -19.35 33.96 41.50
CA LEU A 62 -18.99 33.04 40.42
C LEU A 62 -18.52 31.65 40.91
N ASP A 63 -18.49 31.42 42.24
CA ASP A 63 -17.97 30.22 42.94
C ASP A 63 -18.70 28.88 42.63
N GLY A 64 -19.64 28.87 41.68
CA GLY A 64 -20.25 27.64 41.14
C GLY A 64 -19.58 27.10 39.87
N VAL A 65 -18.87 27.96 39.15
CA VAL A 65 -17.90 27.54 38.13
C VAL A 65 -16.59 27.53 38.89
N THR A 66 -16.00 26.36 39.15
CA THR A 66 -14.70 26.33 39.84
C THR A 66 -13.81 27.38 39.20
N GLU A 67 -13.21 28.25 40.01
CA GLU A 67 -12.35 29.35 39.55
C GLU A 67 -11.33 28.84 38.51
N THR A 68 -10.96 27.57 38.63
CA THR A 68 -10.19 26.76 37.68
C THR A 68 -10.80 26.67 36.27
N GLY A 69 -12.08 26.38 36.10
CA GLY A 69 -12.73 26.20 34.80
C GLY A 69 -12.87 27.50 34.01
N LEU A 70 -13.35 28.58 34.64
CA LEU A 70 -13.48 29.88 33.98
C LEU A 70 -12.09 30.46 33.67
N THR A 71 -11.15 30.42 34.63
CA THR A 71 -9.76 30.87 34.42
C THR A 71 -9.06 30.08 33.33
N VAL A 72 -9.32 28.77 33.20
CA VAL A 72 -8.77 27.95 32.12
C VAL A 72 -9.38 28.29 30.76
N LEU A 73 -10.67 28.62 30.66
CA LEU A 73 -11.34 28.93 29.39
C LEU A 73 -11.18 30.39 28.92
N THR A 74 -11.00 31.35 29.85
CA THR A 74 -10.81 32.78 29.53
C THR A 74 -9.37 33.26 29.70
N GLY A 75 -8.47 32.39 30.17
CA GLY A 75 -7.05 32.66 30.36
C GLY A 75 -6.21 32.27 29.15
N ASP A 76 -5.13 31.50 29.37
CA ASP A 76 -4.23 31.04 28.31
C ASP A 76 -4.98 30.11 27.33
N PRO A 77 -5.10 30.48 26.04
CA PRO A 77 -5.72 29.63 25.04
C PRO A 77 -5.09 28.23 24.96
N ALA A 78 -3.81 28.06 25.30
CA ALA A 78 -3.16 26.74 25.34
C ALA A 78 -3.66 25.86 26.47
N ALA A 79 -3.82 26.42 27.67
CA ALA A 79 -4.43 25.74 28.80
C ALA A 79 -5.90 25.37 28.50
N ALA A 80 -6.66 26.27 27.88
CA ALA A 80 -8.03 26.00 27.45
C ALA A 80 -8.12 24.79 26.52
N ARG A 81 -7.28 24.75 25.47
CA ARG A 81 -7.23 23.64 24.50
C ARG A 81 -6.85 22.31 25.17
N ALA A 82 -5.84 22.32 26.03
CA ALA A 82 -5.40 21.12 26.74
C ALA A 82 -6.49 20.57 27.67
N ALA A 83 -7.22 21.44 28.37
CA ALA A 83 -8.27 21.06 29.30
C ALA A 83 -9.50 20.42 28.63
N ILE A 84 -9.82 20.83 27.40
CA ILE A 84 -10.92 20.24 26.61
C ILE A 84 -10.45 19.13 25.65
N GLY A 85 -9.16 18.77 25.68
CA GLY A 85 -8.57 17.78 24.77
C GLY A 85 -8.58 18.20 23.29
N ALA A 86 -8.63 19.49 23.00
CA ALA A 86 -8.59 20.01 21.64
C ALA A 86 -7.16 19.95 21.08
N VAL A 87 -7.03 19.35 19.90
CA VAL A 87 -5.78 19.34 19.12
C VAL A 87 -5.50 20.76 18.60
N SER A 88 -4.26 21.23 18.70
CA SER A 88 -3.90 22.55 18.18
C SER A 88 -3.59 22.51 16.68
N THR A 89 -3.73 23.65 16.00
CA THR A 89 -3.30 23.81 14.61
C THR A 89 -1.80 23.55 14.41
N THR A 90 -1.00 23.77 15.46
CA THR A 90 0.44 23.46 15.48
C THR A 90 0.67 21.96 15.46
N ASP A 91 -0.08 21.20 16.26
CA ASP A 91 0.03 19.73 16.28
C ASP A 91 -0.40 19.13 14.93
N ILE A 92 -1.46 19.69 14.33
CA ILE A 92 -1.92 19.32 12.98
C ILE A 92 -0.84 19.63 11.94
N ALA A 93 -0.26 20.83 11.97
CA ALA A 93 0.79 21.22 11.04
C ALA A 93 2.05 20.35 11.19
N ALA A 94 2.44 20.02 12.43
CA ALA A 94 3.55 19.12 12.70
C ALA A 94 3.29 17.71 12.15
N ALA A 95 2.10 17.16 12.37
CA ALA A 95 1.71 15.86 11.84
C ALA A 95 1.73 15.84 10.30
N VAL A 96 1.18 16.87 9.65
CA VAL A 96 1.19 17.02 8.19
C VAL A 96 2.62 17.12 7.65
N ASN A 97 3.46 17.95 8.28
CA ASN A 97 4.85 18.11 7.88
C ASN A 97 5.64 16.80 8.02
N ASN A 98 5.37 16.01 9.06
CA ASN A 98 6.03 14.70 9.23
C ASN A 98 5.68 13.75 8.07
N VAL A 99 4.43 13.71 7.61
CA VAL A 99 4.02 12.90 6.46
C VAL A 99 4.67 13.43 5.17
N ILE A 100 4.63 14.74 4.93
CA ILE A 100 5.19 15.37 3.73
C ILE A 100 6.71 15.16 3.67
N ASN A 101 7.42 15.28 4.78
CA ASN A 101 8.88 15.14 4.80
C ASN A 101 9.33 13.69 4.52
N GLY A 102 8.52 12.69 4.88
CA GLY A 102 8.80 11.29 4.58
C GLY A 102 8.43 10.85 3.15
N ALA A 103 7.49 11.56 2.50
CA ALA A 103 6.95 11.15 1.21
C ALA A 103 7.96 11.19 0.04
N PRO A 104 8.81 12.22 -0.15
CA PRO A 104 9.74 12.29 -1.28
C PRO A 104 10.66 11.07 -1.38
N GLY A 105 11.26 10.61 -0.28
CA GLY A 105 12.15 9.45 -0.29
C GLY A 105 11.42 8.14 -0.62
N ALA A 106 10.19 7.97 -0.12
CA ALA A 106 9.37 6.80 -0.44
C ALA A 106 8.95 6.80 -1.92
N LEU A 107 8.56 7.97 -2.46
CA LEU A 107 8.20 8.11 -3.88
C LEU A 107 9.42 7.89 -4.79
N ASP A 108 10.59 8.34 -4.38
CA ASP A 108 11.85 8.09 -5.09
C ASP A 108 12.15 6.59 -5.16
N THR A 109 12.04 5.88 -4.03
CA THR A 109 12.19 4.41 -4.00
C THR A 109 11.18 3.70 -4.91
N LEU A 110 9.91 4.13 -4.92
CA LEU A 110 8.91 3.54 -5.81
C LEU A 110 9.22 3.81 -7.29
N ASN A 111 9.74 4.99 -7.62
CA ASN A 111 10.15 5.35 -8.98
C ASN A 111 11.37 4.54 -9.44
N GLU A 112 12.36 4.34 -8.57
CA GLU A 112 13.52 3.49 -8.84
C GLU A 112 13.10 2.03 -9.11
N LEU A 113 12.18 1.50 -8.30
CA LEU A 113 11.65 0.14 -8.50
C LEU A 113 10.84 0.01 -9.78
N ALA A 114 10.00 1.00 -10.12
CA ALA A 114 9.26 1.02 -11.38
C ALA A 114 10.22 1.02 -12.58
N THR A 115 11.24 1.88 -12.54
CA THR A 115 12.28 1.97 -13.57
C THR A 115 13.06 0.65 -13.68
N ALA A 116 13.42 0.03 -12.55
CA ALA A 116 14.13 -1.25 -12.53
C ALA A 116 13.31 -2.41 -13.12
N LEU A 117 11.98 -2.33 -13.06
CA LEU A 117 11.04 -3.25 -13.70
C LEU A 117 10.66 -2.82 -15.13
N GLY A 118 11.26 -1.76 -15.65
CA GLY A 118 11.08 -1.28 -17.03
C GLY A 118 9.76 -0.55 -17.26
N ASP A 119 9.16 0.04 -16.22
CA ASP A 119 7.88 0.75 -16.27
C ASP A 119 6.74 -0.06 -16.90
N ASP A 120 6.79 -1.40 -16.78
CA ASP A 120 5.82 -2.32 -17.37
C ASP A 120 4.61 -2.52 -16.46
N ALA A 121 3.50 -1.86 -16.81
CA ALA A 121 2.21 -1.99 -16.13
C ALA A 121 1.68 -3.44 -16.07
N ASN A 122 2.13 -4.32 -16.96
CA ASN A 122 1.73 -5.72 -17.05
C ASN A 122 2.92 -6.68 -16.89
N PHE A 123 3.96 -6.30 -16.12
CA PHE A 123 5.21 -7.05 -15.97
C PHE A 123 5.01 -8.58 -15.85
N ALA A 124 4.12 -9.02 -14.97
CA ALA A 124 3.85 -10.44 -14.76
C ALA A 124 3.32 -11.16 -16.03
N ALA A 125 2.44 -10.52 -16.78
CA ALA A 125 1.91 -11.05 -18.03
C ALA A 125 2.98 -11.04 -19.12
N THR A 126 3.78 -9.98 -19.22
CA THR A 126 4.90 -9.88 -20.17
C THR A 126 5.90 -11.01 -19.97
N VAL A 127 6.35 -11.23 -18.72
CA VAL A 127 7.29 -12.30 -18.38
C VAL A 127 6.68 -13.68 -18.67
N THR A 128 5.40 -13.87 -18.32
CA THR A 128 4.71 -15.14 -18.57
C THR A 128 4.58 -15.44 -20.06
N ASN A 129 4.24 -14.44 -20.88
CA ASN A 129 4.14 -14.60 -22.33
C ASN A 129 5.50 -14.88 -22.96
N ALA A 130 6.56 -14.18 -22.52
CA ALA A 130 7.92 -14.44 -22.97
C ALA A 130 8.36 -15.88 -22.65
N LEU A 131 8.09 -16.35 -21.43
CA LEU A 131 8.40 -17.71 -21.02
C LEU A 131 7.59 -18.75 -21.81
N ALA A 132 6.30 -18.53 -22.03
CA ALA A 132 5.46 -19.40 -22.84
C ALA A 132 5.98 -19.52 -24.28
N GLY A 133 6.40 -18.39 -24.87
CA GLY A 133 7.05 -18.37 -26.19
C GLY A 133 8.35 -19.18 -26.23
N LYS A 134 9.20 -19.05 -25.21
CA LYS A 134 10.44 -19.85 -25.08
C LYS A 134 10.14 -21.34 -24.92
N ALA A 135 9.14 -21.71 -24.13
CA ALA A 135 8.73 -23.10 -23.95
C ALA A 135 8.22 -23.71 -25.26
N ALA A 136 7.41 -22.97 -26.02
CA ALA A 136 6.92 -23.41 -27.33
C ALA A 136 8.07 -23.62 -28.33
N ALA A 137 9.02 -22.67 -28.39
CA ALA A 137 10.20 -22.81 -29.24
C ALA A 137 11.06 -24.03 -28.85
N ALA A 138 11.31 -24.23 -27.56
CA ALA A 138 12.05 -25.39 -27.06
C ALA A 138 11.38 -26.73 -27.42
N ALA A 139 10.05 -26.80 -27.36
CA ALA A 139 9.29 -27.99 -27.76
C ALA A 139 9.45 -28.30 -29.26
N VAL A 140 9.44 -27.27 -30.12
CA VAL A 140 9.68 -27.43 -31.56
C VAL A 140 11.10 -27.94 -31.83
N LEU A 141 12.11 -27.34 -31.20
CA LEU A 141 13.51 -27.76 -31.36
C LEU A 141 13.72 -29.20 -30.88
N LEU A 142 13.14 -29.60 -29.75
CA LEU A 142 13.21 -30.98 -29.27
C LEU A 142 12.54 -31.98 -30.23
N SER A 143 11.40 -31.61 -30.82
CA SER A 143 10.70 -32.44 -31.81
C SER A 143 11.52 -32.63 -33.10
N LEU A 144 12.22 -31.59 -33.54
CA LEU A 144 13.11 -31.65 -34.70
C LEU A 144 14.39 -32.42 -34.37
N ALA A 145 14.94 -32.27 -33.16
CA ALA A 145 16.05 -33.09 -32.67
C ALA A 145 15.72 -34.58 -32.68
N ALA A 146 14.46 -34.93 -32.39
CA ALA A 146 13.96 -36.31 -32.43
C ALA A 146 13.82 -36.89 -33.84
N ASN A 147 13.75 -36.04 -34.86
CA ASN A 147 13.64 -36.39 -36.28
C ASN A 147 14.70 -35.60 -37.10
N PRO A 148 16.00 -35.85 -36.84
CA PRO A 148 17.07 -35.00 -37.35
C PRO A 148 17.27 -35.07 -38.87
N ASP A 149 16.66 -36.05 -39.54
CA ASP A 149 16.58 -36.15 -40.99
C ASP A 149 15.90 -34.91 -41.62
N GLN A 150 14.95 -34.28 -40.91
CA GLN A 150 14.29 -33.06 -41.35
C GLN A 150 15.22 -31.83 -41.36
N LEU A 151 16.34 -31.92 -40.65
CA LEU A 151 17.30 -30.83 -40.49
C LEU A 151 18.57 -31.01 -41.32
N ALA A 152 18.70 -32.14 -42.02
CA ALA A 152 19.91 -32.52 -42.73
C ALA A 152 20.21 -31.55 -43.89
N THR A 153 21.46 -31.12 -43.98
CA THR A 153 21.98 -30.27 -45.05
C THR A 153 23.31 -30.81 -45.55
N GLY A 154 23.62 -30.56 -46.82
CA GLY A 154 24.87 -31.00 -47.43
C GLY A 154 24.98 -32.52 -47.57
N THR A 155 26.20 -33.03 -47.46
CA THR A 155 26.52 -34.46 -47.67
C THR A 155 26.26 -35.27 -46.41
N ILE A 156 25.63 -36.44 -46.58
CA ILE A 156 25.46 -37.43 -45.52
C ILE A 156 26.64 -38.41 -45.55
N THR A 157 27.41 -38.46 -44.48
CA THR A 157 28.43 -39.48 -44.24
C THR A 157 27.76 -40.79 -43.87
N ARG A 158 28.16 -41.86 -44.57
CA ARG A 158 27.61 -43.21 -44.34
C ARG A 158 28.71 -44.18 -43.96
N SER A 159 28.39 -45.16 -43.13
CA SER A 159 29.27 -46.30 -42.83
C SER A 159 29.35 -47.27 -44.01
N ALA A 160 30.23 -48.28 -43.92
CA ALA A 160 30.35 -49.34 -44.93
C ALA A 160 29.05 -50.15 -45.10
N THR A 161 28.23 -50.20 -44.06
CA THR A 161 26.92 -50.85 -43.98
C THR A 161 25.77 -49.88 -44.27
N SER A 162 26.08 -48.70 -44.81
CA SER A 162 25.14 -47.66 -45.25
C SER A 162 24.35 -46.94 -44.15
N ALA A 163 24.73 -47.06 -42.87
CA ALA A 163 24.13 -46.26 -41.81
C ALA A 163 24.57 -44.79 -41.93
N ALA A 164 23.65 -43.83 -41.74
CA ALA A 164 23.99 -42.41 -41.74
C ALA A 164 24.66 -42.03 -40.42
N THR A 165 25.98 -41.89 -40.42
CA THR A 165 26.77 -41.65 -39.19
C THR A 165 27.09 -40.18 -38.95
N GLY A 166 26.90 -39.31 -39.94
CA GLY A 166 27.06 -37.87 -39.74
C GLY A 166 26.52 -37.01 -40.87
N PHE A 167 26.04 -35.82 -40.53
CA PHE A 167 25.66 -34.76 -41.49
C PHE A 167 25.59 -33.39 -40.79
N SER A 168 25.64 -32.33 -41.59
CA SER A 168 25.44 -30.95 -41.11
C SER A 168 23.95 -30.67 -40.92
N VAL A 169 23.62 -29.91 -39.88
CA VAL A 169 22.26 -29.59 -39.47
C VAL A 169 22.01 -28.09 -39.59
N SER A 170 20.85 -27.70 -40.12
CA SER A 170 20.36 -26.31 -40.12
C SER A 170 19.02 -26.25 -39.40
N TRP A 171 18.93 -25.39 -38.39
CA TRP A 171 17.75 -25.20 -37.57
C TRP A 171 16.90 -24.03 -38.07
N PRO A 172 15.58 -24.05 -37.85
CA PRO A 172 14.67 -23.00 -38.32
C PRO A 172 14.90 -21.64 -37.64
N ASP A 173 15.56 -21.59 -36.49
CA ASP A 173 15.96 -20.36 -35.80
C ASP A 173 17.31 -19.80 -36.28
N GLY A 174 17.87 -20.37 -37.36
CA GLY A 174 19.15 -19.98 -37.93
C GLY A 174 20.36 -20.60 -37.25
N ALA A 175 20.18 -21.42 -36.20
CA ALA A 175 21.27 -22.17 -35.61
C ALA A 175 21.84 -23.21 -36.59
N THR A 176 23.11 -23.53 -36.41
CA THR A 176 23.78 -24.61 -37.15
C THR A 176 24.06 -25.79 -36.24
N GLY A 177 24.37 -26.94 -36.80
CA GLY A 177 24.65 -28.12 -36.01
C GLY A 177 25.30 -29.24 -36.78
N THR A 178 25.51 -30.33 -36.07
CA THR A 178 25.98 -31.60 -36.60
C THR A 178 25.18 -32.72 -35.98
N PHE A 179 24.71 -33.63 -36.81
CA PHE A 179 24.26 -34.95 -36.38
C PHE A 179 25.46 -35.90 -36.35
N THR A 180 25.54 -36.71 -35.30
CA THR A 180 26.51 -37.81 -35.16
C THR A 180 25.78 -39.05 -34.68
N GLY A 181 25.71 -40.08 -35.52
CA GLY A 181 25.01 -41.33 -35.25
C GLY A 181 25.96 -42.47 -34.88
N THR A 182 25.60 -43.24 -33.85
CA THR A 182 26.25 -44.50 -33.51
C THR A 182 25.48 -45.64 -34.18
N GLU A 183 26.15 -46.33 -35.09
CA GLU A 183 25.57 -47.46 -35.81
C GLU A 183 25.30 -48.66 -34.89
N SER A 184 24.21 -49.37 -35.19
CA SER A 184 23.88 -50.63 -34.53
C SER A 184 24.87 -51.72 -34.87
N THR A 185 25.40 -52.38 -33.85
CA THR A 185 26.23 -53.58 -34.03
C THR A 185 25.40 -54.82 -34.36
N SER A 186 24.12 -54.84 -34.00
CA SER A 186 23.22 -55.98 -34.21
C SER A 186 22.42 -55.87 -35.51
N PHE A 187 22.18 -54.65 -36.00
CA PHE A 187 21.41 -54.38 -37.21
C PHE A 187 22.17 -53.42 -38.14
N PRO A 188 23.11 -53.94 -38.97
CA PRO A 188 23.90 -53.13 -39.88
C PRO A 188 23.04 -52.20 -40.76
N GLY A 189 23.45 -50.95 -40.88
CA GLY A 189 22.70 -49.91 -41.59
C GLY A 189 21.74 -49.09 -40.71
N ALA A 190 21.47 -49.53 -39.48
CA ALA A 190 20.63 -48.81 -38.52
C ALA A 190 21.47 -47.97 -37.53
N ILE A 191 20.85 -46.93 -36.95
CA ILE A 191 21.44 -46.13 -35.88
C ILE A 191 20.78 -46.51 -34.54
N ASP A 192 21.58 -46.77 -33.52
CA ASP A 192 21.10 -47.11 -32.17
C ASP A 192 21.16 -45.92 -31.21
N SER A 193 22.03 -44.93 -31.43
CA SER A 193 22.00 -43.69 -30.67
C SER A 193 22.51 -42.54 -31.53
N TYR A 194 22.19 -41.30 -31.17
CA TYR A 194 22.74 -40.16 -31.89
C TYR A 194 22.82 -38.92 -31.01
N VAL A 195 23.62 -37.98 -31.47
CA VAL A 195 23.74 -36.64 -30.95
C VAL A 195 23.44 -35.64 -32.05
N VAL A 196 22.69 -34.58 -31.73
CA VAL A 196 22.46 -33.42 -32.59
C VAL A 196 22.86 -32.18 -31.83
N THR A 197 23.73 -31.36 -32.41
CA THR A 197 24.09 -30.07 -31.82
C THR A 197 23.21 -28.95 -32.37
N HIS A 198 22.92 -27.98 -31.51
CA HIS A 198 22.30 -26.70 -31.84
C HIS A 198 23.27 -25.61 -31.39
N VAL A 199 23.83 -24.89 -32.35
CA VAL A 199 24.83 -23.85 -32.11
C VAL A 199 24.27 -22.52 -32.57
N LEU A 200 23.90 -21.68 -31.61
CA LEU A 200 23.35 -20.34 -31.82
C LEU A 200 24.15 -19.33 -31.01
N SER A 201 24.69 -18.30 -31.69
CA SER A 201 25.44 -17.22 -31.04
C SER A 201 26.56 -17.71 -30.10
N ALA A 202 27.33 -18.71 -30.54
CA ALA A 202 28.39 -19.38 -29.78
C ALA A 202 27.96 -20.19 -28.53
N VAL A 203 26.65 -20.37 -28.31
CA VAL A 203 26.11 -21.30 -27.33
C VAL A 203 25.78 -22.62 -28.02
N THR A 204 26.27 -23.73 -27.47
CA THR A 204 25.97 -25.07 -27.96
C THR A 204 25.02 -25.79 -27.00
N THR A 205 23.88 -26.24 -27.51
CA THR A 205 22.99 -27.19 -26.84
C THR A 205 23.08 -28.53 -27.56
N THR A 206 23.16 -29.61 -26.78
CA THR A 206 23.34 -30.96 -27.30
C THR A 206 22.11 -31.80 -27.01
N TYR A 207 21.46 -32.31 -28.05
CA TYR A 207 20.35 -33.25 -27.96
C TYR A 207 20.89 -34.66 -28.18
N THR A 208 20.83 -35.50 -27.15
CA THR A 208 21.28 -36.88 -27.21
C THR A 208 20.09 -37.81 -27.19
N GLN A 209 19.90 -38.59 -28.23
CA GLN A 209 19.03 -39.76 -28.20
C GLN A 209 19.81 -40.92 -27.59
N PRO A 210 19.45 -41.38 -26.37
CA PRO A 210 20.09 -42.54 -25.78
C PRO A 210 19.84 -43.81 -26.60
N ALA A 211 20.62 -44.84 -26.34
CA ALA A 211 20.56 -46.11 -27.07
C ALA A 211 19.13 -46.67 -27.16
N LEU A 212 18.70 -46.94 -28.39
CA LEU A 212 17.45 -47.60 -28.72
C LEU A 212 17.55 -49.08 -28.39
N THR A 213 16.43 -49.67 -28.00
CA THR A 213 16.31 -51.13 -27.92
C THR A 213 15.50 -51.63 -29.11
N ARG A 214 15.93 -52.73 -29.70
CA ARG A 214 15.29 -53.36 -30.86
C ARG A 214 14.88 -54.80 -30.55
N ASP A 215 13.84 -55.28 -31.21
CA ASP A 215 13.51 -56.71 -31.21
C ASP A 215 14.35 -57.50 -32.23
N SER A 216 14.11 -58.80 -32.34
CA SER A 216 14.81 -59.69 -33.28
C SER A 216 14.55 -59.38 -34.76
N SER A 217 13.49 -58.62 -35.08
CA SER A 217 13.21 -58.15 -36.44
C SER A 217 13.93 -56.83 -36.78
N GLY A 218 14.59 -56.22 -35.80
CA GLY A 218 15.27 -54.92 -35.93
C GLY A 218 14.36 -53.72 -35.69
N ALA A 219 13.08 -53.93 -35.37
CA ALA A 219 12.16 -52.86 -35.04
C ALA A 219 12.49 -52.27 -33.67
N VAL A 220 12.39 -50.94 -33.53
CA VAL A 220 12.63 -50.25 -32.25
C VAL A 220 11.48 -50.56 -31.29
N THR A 221 11.78 -51.20 -30.17
CA THR A 221 10.81 -51.53 -29.10
C THR A 221 10.84 -50.54 -27.95
N ASN A 222 11.95 -49.85 -27.77
CA ASN A 222 12.09 -48.79 -26.78
C ASN A 222 12.94 -47.64 -27.32
N ARG A 223 12.39 -46.44 -27.25
CA ARG A 223 13.10 -45.18 -27.54
C ARG A 223 13.08 -44.31 -26.29
N PRO A 224 14.20 -44.26 -25.54
CA PRO A 224 14.31 -43.39 -24.36
C PRO A 224 14.11 -41.92 -24.72
N ALA A 225 13.71 -41.11 -23.74
CA ALA A 225 13.61 -39.66 -23.91
C ALA A 225 14.97 -39.05 -24.28
N ILE A 226 14.95 -38.02 -25.13
CA ILE A 226 16.14 -37.26 -25.48
C ILE A 226 16.64 -36.50 -24.24
N VAL A 227 17.96 -36.53 -24.05
CA VAL A 227 18.66 -35.78 -23.00
C VAL A 227 19.23 -34.51 -23.62
N VAL A 228 18.99 -33.37 -22.96
CA VAL A 228 19.47 -32.05 -23.39
C VAL A 228 20.56 -31.60 -22.41
N SER A 229 21.72 -31.20 -22.94
CA SER A 229 22.88 -30.72 -22.15
C SER A 229 23.61 -29.57 -22.81
#